data_AF-A0A5J6QG83-F1
#
_entry.id   AF-A0A5J6QG83-F1
#
_cell.length_a   1.000
_cell.length_b   1.000
_cell.length_c   1.000
_cell.angle_alpha   90.00
_cell.angle_beta   90.00
_cell.angle_gamma   90.00
#
_symmetry.space_group_name_H-M   'P 1'
#
loop_
_entity.id
_entity.type
_entity.pdbx_description
1 polymer ?
#
loop_
_entity_poly.entity_id
_entity_poly.type
_entity_poly.pdbx_seq_one_letter_code
_entity_poly.pdbx_strand_id
1 'polypeptide(L)' 'MDENRDDMPSVTDKEIGAYMMRQLRSGRVKASVLVVLTEKNFPGVARERIIRCFNALDSKYLKG' A
#
# COMPACT_ATOMS: atom_id res chain seq x y z
N MET A 1 24.44 20.05 17.62
CA MET A 1 22.98 19.86 17.51
C MET A 1 22.77 18.71 16.57
N ASP A 2 22.59 17.53 17.13
CA ASP A 2 22.30 16.29 16.44
C ASP A 2 20.88 16.34 15.88
N GLU A 3 20.70 17.00 14.74
CA GLU A 3 19.48 16.85 13.95
C GLU A 3 19.61 15.65 13.00
N ASN A 4 19.75 14.45 13.58
CA ASN A 4 19.29 13.24 12.90
C ASN A 4 17.76 13.27 12.96
N ARG A 5 17.14 14.08 12.09
CA ARG A 5 15.73 13.91 11.79
C ARG A 5 15.62 12.54 11.14
N ASP A 6 14.99 11.61 11.83
CA ASP A 6 14.50 10.33 11.30
C ASP A 6 13.97 10.51 9.87
N ASP A 7 14.84 10.32 8.88
CA ASP A 7 14.48 10.07 7.50
C ASP A 7 13.93 8.64 7.45
N MET A 8 12.80 8.42 8.13
CA MET A 8 11.97 7.28 7.78
C MET A 8 11.55 7.55 6.34
N PRO A 9 11.92 6.68 5.38
CA PRO A 9 11.58 6.91 3.98
C PRO A 9 10.07 7.11 3.92
N SER A 10 9.67 8.32 3.51
CA SER A 10 8.27 8.71 3.43
C SER A 10 7.59 7.75 2.48
N VAL A 11 6.87 6.77 3.02
CA VAL A 11 6.30 5.66 2.25
C VAL A 11 5.56 6.21 1.04
N THR A 12 6.02 5.80 -0.14
CA THR A 12 5.50 6.33 -1.41
C THR A 12 4.31 5.50 -1.91
N ASP A 13 3.46 6.11 -2.74
CA ASP A 13 2.32 5.41 -3.37
C ASP A 13 2.79 4.22 -4.22
N LYS A 14 4.00 4.34 -4.79
CA LYS A 14 4.64 3.27 -5.57
C LYS A 14 4.98 2.06 -4.71
N GLU A 15 5.47 2.28 -3.49
CA GLU A 15 5.78 1.19 -2.55
C GLU A 15 4.52 0.48 -2.06
N ILE A 16 3.49 1.27 -1.71
CA ILE A 16 2.16 0.74 -1.34
C ILE A 16 1.60 -0.11 -2.47
N GLY A 17 1.63 0.40 -3.71
CA GLY A 17 1.16 -0.32 -4.89
C GLY A 17 1.96 -1.60 -5.17
N ALA A 18 3.29 -1.55 -5.05
CA ALA A 18 4.15 -2.72 -5.23
C ALA A 18 3.93 -3.79 -4.15
N TYR A 19 3.66 -3.38 -2.91
CA TYR A 19 3.27 -4.30 -1.84
C TYR A 19 1.94 -4.97 -2.16
N MET A 20 0.92 -4.17 -2.48
CA MET A 20 -0.43 -4.67 -2.81
C MET A 20 -0.40 -5.66 -3.98
N MET A 21 0.36 -5.36 -5.04
CA MET A 21 0.51 -6.23 -6.19
C MET A 21 1.21 -7.55 -5.83
N ARG A 22 2.23 -7.53 -4.96
CA ARG A 22 2.87 -8.76 -4.45
C ARG A 22 1.87 -9.63 -3.69
N GLN A 23 1.02 -9.03 -2.85
CA GLN A 23 -0.01 -9.76 -2.11
C GLN A 23 -1.06 -10.37 -3.06
N LEU A 24 -1.52 -9.63 -4.07
CA LEU A 24 -2.46 -10.15 -5.06
C LEU A 24 -1.85 -11.31 -5.87
N ARG A 25 -0.61 -11.16 -6.34
CA ARG A 25 0.11 -12.21 -7.10
C ARG A 25 0.35 -13.48 -6.30
N SER A 26 0.37 -13.40 -4.97
CA SER A 26 0.48 -14.60 -4.13
C SER A 26 -0.74 -15.52 -4.24
N GLY A 27 -1.89 -15.02 -4.71
CA GLY A 27 -3.17 -15.74 -4.75
C GLY A 27 -3.78 -16.03 -3.38
N ARG A 28 -3.09 -15.67 -2.29
CA ARG A 28 -3.50 -15.96 -0.90
C ARG A 28 -4.29 -14.81 -0.26
N VAL A 29 -4.21 -13.61 -0.84
CA VAL A 29 -4.82 -12.40 -0.29
C VAL A 29 -5.96 -11.96 -1.19
N LYS A 30 -7.19 -11.97 -0.64
CA LYS A 30 -8.36 -11.42 -1.33
C LYS A 30 -8.31 -9.90 -1.36
N ALA A 31 -8.81 -9.31 -2.44
CA ALA A 31 -8.90 -7.86 -2.58
C ALA A 31 -9.63 -7.18 -1.40
N SER A 32 -10.67 -7.83 -0.85
CA SER A 32 -11.43 -7.32 0.30
C SER A 32 -10.63 -7.15 1.59
N VAL A 33 -9.57 -7.93 1.79
CA VAL A 33 -8.70 -7.82 2.99
C VAL A 33 -7.39 -7.06 2.70
N LEU A 34 -7.14 -6.71 1.44
CA LEU A 34 -5.89 -6.10 1.01
C LEU A 34 -5.66 -4.72 1.63
N VAL A 35 -6.70 -3.88 1.68
CA VAL A 35 -6.62 -2.55 2.31
C VAL A 35 -6.25 -2.65 3.79
N VAL A 36 -6.91 -3.55 4.53
CA VAL A 36 -6.65 -3.76 5.97
C VAL A 36 -5.23 -4.32 6.19
N LEU A 37 -4.80 -5.25 5.34
CA LEU A 37 -3.45 -5.81 5.41
C LEU A 37 -2.38 -4.75 5.16
N THR A 38 -2.58 -3.89 4.15
CA THR A 38 -1.67 -2.79 3.84
C THR A 38 -1.64 -1.76 4.97
N GLU A 39 -2.77 -1.40 5.57
CA GLU A 39 -2.82 -0.49 6.72
C GLU A 39 -1.98 -1.00 7.90
N LYS A 40 -2.03 -2.31 8.18
CA LYS A 40 -1.20 -2.95 9.21
C LYS A 40 0.30 -2.94 8.89
N ASN A 41 0.67 -3.00 7.60
CA ASN A 41 2.07 -3.01 7.17
C ASN A 41 2.64 -1.59 7.01
N PHE A 42 1.78 -0.58 6.91
CA PHE A 42 2.15 0.82 6.75
C PHE A 42 1.40 1.70 7.77
N PRO A 43 1.70 1.58 9.08
CA PRO A 43 0.96 2.25 10.15
C PRO A 43 1.06 3.79 10.13
N GLY A 44 1.93 4.37 9.31
CA GLY A 44 2.05 5.82 9.09
C GLY A 44 1.30 6.36 7.86
N VAL A 45 0.62 5.49 7.11
CA VAL A 45 -0.07 5.88 5.87
C VAL A 45 -1.57 6.00 6.15
N ALA A 46 -2.14 7.17 5.85
CA ALA A 46 -3.58 7.38 5.96
C ALA A 46 -4.36 6.39 5.09
N ARG A 47 -5.43 5.83 5.65
CA ARG A 47 -6.27 4.83 4.98
C ARG A 47 -6.80 5.29 3.62
N GLU A 48 -7.15 6.57 3.48
CA GLU A 48 -7.59 7.15 2.20
C GLU A 48 -6.54 7.01 1.10
N ARG A 49 -5.26 7.19 1.45
CA ARG A 49 -4.13 7.04 0.53
C ARG A 49 -3.96 5.59 0.10
N ILE A 50 -4.14 4.65 1.02
CA ILE A 50 -4.16 3.20 0.74
C ILE A 50 -5.30 2.83 -0.21
N ILE A 51 -6.51 3.35 0.04
CA ILE A 51 -7.68 3.13 -0.83
C ILE A 51 -7.43 3.69 -2.23
N ARG A 52 -6.80 4.87 -2.34
CA ARG A 52 -6.42 5.45 -3.65
C ARG A 52 -5.47 4.52 -4.42
N CYS A 53 -4.43 3.99 -3.75
CA CYS A 53 -3.50 3.03 -4.37
C CYS A 53 -4.22 1.73 -4.79
N PHE A 54 -5.14 1.23 -3.95
CA PHE A 54 -5.94 0.06 -4.25
C PHE A 54 -6.82 0.27 -5.49
N ASN A 55 -7.56 1.37 -5.57
CA ASN A 55 -8.42 1.69 -6.72
C ASN A 55 -7.61 1.88 -8.02
N ALA A 56 -6.41 2.47 -7.92
CA ALA A 56 -5.52 2.60 -9.07
C ALA A 56 -5.02 1.23 -9.57
N LEU A 57 -4.82 0.26 -8.68
CA LEU A 57 -4.50 -1.12 -9.05
C LEU A 57 -5.72 -1.84 -9.62
N ASP A 58 -6.88 -1.73 -8.99
CA ASP A 58 -8.13 -2.34 -9.44
C ASP A 58 -8.49 -1.89 -10.86
N SER A 59 -8.45 -0.58 -11.12
CA SER A 59 -8.70 -0.03 -12.45
C SER A 59 -7.68 -0.48 -13.51
N LYS A 60 -6.46 -0.87 -13.11
CA LYS A 60 -5.37 -1.24 -14.04
C LYS A 60 -5.28 -2.75 -14.28
N TYR A 61 -5.73 -3.57 -13.33
CA TYR A 61 -5.52 -5.02 -13.33
C TYR A 61 -6.80 -5.85 -13.14
N LEU A 62 -7.88 -5.27 -12.62
CA LEU A 62 -9.13 -5.98 -12.29
C LEU A 62 -10.31 -5.55 -13.17
N LYS A 63 -10.23 -4.41 -13.86
CA LYS A 63 -11.10 -4.12 -15.02
C LYS A 63 -10.61 -4.88 -16.25
N GLY A 64 -11.05 -6.13 -16.35
CA GLY A 64 -11.24 -6.84 -17.61
C GLY A 64 -12.66 -6.62 -18.12
#